data_AF-A0A973VYT1-F1
#
_entry.id   AF-A0A973VYT1-F1
#
_cell.length_a   1.000
_cell.length_b   1.000
_cell.length_c   1.000
_cell.angle_alpha   90.00
_cell.angle_beta   90.00
_cell.angle_gamma   90.00
#
_symmetry.space_group_name_H-M   'P 1'
#
loop_
_entity.id
_entity.type
_entity.pdbx_description
1 polymer ?
#
loop_
_entity_poly.entity_id
_entity_poly.type
_entity_poly.pdbx_seq_one_letter_code
_entity_poly.pdbx_strand_id
1 'polypeptide(L)'
;MFGEIGYGLSLGRTALEPFAGLAWAHLDTDSFAETGGTGAAALRGAGTSEDVGYSTLGARIAPSFALTGGMQLAPRAPRWPGSTPSVT
;
A
#
# COMPACT_ATOMS: atom_id res chain seq x y z
N MET A 1 -8.44 5.59 -4.60
CA MET A 1 -7.64 5.51 -5.86
C MET A 1 -6.20 5.13 -5.55
N PHE A 2 -5.51 4.49 -6.51
CA PHE A 2 -4.12 4.05 -6.36
C PHE A 2 -3.37 4.14 -7.70
N GLY A 3 -2.08 4.50 -7.66
CA GLY A 3 -1.18 4.48 -8.82
C GLY A 3 0.28 4.21 -8.43
N GLU A 4 1.03 3.57 -9.32
CA GLU A 4 2.45 3.24 -9.16
C GLU A 4 3.24 3.56 -10.43
N ILE A 5 4.47 4.03 -10.26
CA ILE A 5 5.46 4.23 -11.32
C ILE A 5 6.77 3.53 -10.95
N GLY A 6 7.49 3.00 -11.95
CA GLY A 6 8.77 2.33 -11.76
C GLY A 6 9.72 2.54 -12.93
N TYR A 7 11.02 2.35 -12.68
CA TYR A 7 12.07 2.51 -13.69
C TYR A 7 13.01 1.30 -13.72
N GLY A 8 13.02 0.56 -14.83
CA GLY A 8 13.84 -0.64 -15.00
C GLY A 8 15.29 -0.33 -15.38
N LEU A 9 16.22 -0.93 -14.65
CA LEU A 9 17.67 -0.87 -14.85
C LEU A 9 18.22 -2.28 -15.04
N SER A 10 19.06 -2.49 -16.06
CA SER A 10 19.77 -3.75 -16.28
C SER A 10 21.25 -3.60 -15.91
N LEU A 11 21.70 -4.31 -14.88
CA LEU A 11 23.08 -4.36 -14.39
C LEU A 11 23.67 -5.75 -14.65
N GLY A 12 23.97 -6.07 -15.91
CA GLY A 12 24.53 -7.36 -16.31
C GLY A 12 23.54 -8.52 -16.11
N ARG A 13 23.81 -9.39 -15.13
CA ARG A 13 22.92 -10.53 -14.77
C ARG A 13 21.86 -10.15 -13.74
N THR A 14 21.71 -8.88 -13.42
CA THR A 14 20.78 -8.42 -12.38
C THR A 14 19.90 -7.32 -12.92
N ALA A 15 18.58 -7.43 -12.73
CA ALA A 15 17.64 -6.35 -12.98
C ALA A 15 17.32 -5.62 -11.67
N LEU A 16 17.23 -4.30 -11.72
CA LEU A 16 16.87 -3.42 -10.62
C LEU A 16 15.73 -2.50 -11.07
N GLU A 17 14.67 -2.39 -10.30
CA GLU A 17 13.52 -1.54 -10.61
C GLU A 17 13.10 -0.75 -9.36
N PRO A 18 13.64 0.46 -9.12
CA PRO A 18 13.04 1.41 -8.18
C PRO A 18 11.60 1.74 -8.59
N PHE A 19 10.73 1.89 -7.59
CA PHE A 19 9.34 2.26 -7.78
C PHE A 19 8.84 3.22 -6.69
N ALA A 20 7.84 4.00 -7.06
CA ALA A 20 7.10 4.89 -6.17
C ALA A 20 5.60 4.71 -6.42
N GLY A 21 4.81 4.64 -5.34
CA GLY A 21 3.37 4.47 -5.38
C GLY A 21 2.65 5.49 -4.51
N LEU A 22 1.43 5.82 -4.90
CA LEU A 22 0.53 6.73 -4.19
C LEU A 22 -0.86 6.11 -4.11
N ALA A 23 -1.50 6.23 -2.95
CA ALA A 23 -2.87 5.82 -2.72
C ALA A 23 -3.63 6.93 -1.97
N TRP A 24 -4.92 7.04 -2.26
CA TRP A 24 -5.82 7.97 -1.59
C TRP A 24 -7.16 7.28 -1.35
N ALA A 25 -7.69 7.38 -0.13
CA ALA A 25 -8.97 6.82 0.28
C ALA A 25 -9.84 7.92 0.87
N HIS A 26 -11.08 8.02 0.40
CA HIS A 26 -12.11 8.88 0.97
C HIS A 26 -13.07 8.00 1.78
N LEU A 27 -13.29 8.34 3.03
CA LEU A 27 -14.15 7.62 3.96
C LEU A 27 -15.27 8.55 4.43
N ASP A 28 -16.48 8.30 3.95
CA ASP A 28 -17.69 8.93 4.46
C ASP A 28 -18.41 7.98 5.40
N THR A 29 -18.64 8.41 6.63
CA THR A 29 -19.37 7.68 7.67
C THR A 29 -20.64 8.45 8.04
N ASP A 30 -21.78 7.78 8.00
CA ASP A 30 -23.05 8.36 8.42
C ASP A 30 -23.16 8.50 9.94
N SER A 31 -23.97 9.45 10.40
CA SER A 31 -24.32 9.56 11.81
C SER A 31 -25.24 8.42 12.24
N PHE A 32 -25.06 7.90 13.44
CA PHE A 32 -25.93 6.87 14.01
C PHE A 32 -26.32 7.19 15.46
N ALA A 33 -27.52 6.75 15.83
CA ALA A 33 -28.03 6.79 17.19
C ALA A 33 -28.80 5.49 17.47
N GLU A 34 -28.43 4.76 18.52
CA GLU A 34 -29.07 3.49 18.84
C GLU A 34 -30.43 3.69 19.53
N THR A 35 -31.47 2.99 19.04
CA THR A 35 -32.88 3.12 19.49
C THR A 35 -33.12 2.61 20.92
N GLY A 36 -32.13 1.95 21.55
CA GLY A 36 -32.23 1.34 22.88
C GLY A 36 -32.10 2.29 24.08
N GLY A 37 -31.96 3.61 23.87
CA GLY A 37 -31.82 4.56 24.97
C GLY A 37 -32.41 5.94 24.68
N THR A 38 -33.53 6.27 25.31
CA THR A 38 -33.97 7.65 25.53
C THR A 38 -33.51 8.07 26.94
N GLY A 39 -32.19 8.24 27.13
CA GLY A 39 -31.60 8.54 28.45
C GLY A 39 -30.07 8.70 28.39
N ALA A 40 -29.44 8.98 29.54
CA ALA A 40 -28.01 9.33 29.69
C ALA A 40 -26.98 8.28 29.21
N ALA A 41 -27.43 7.12 28.71
CA ALA A 41 -26.60 6.03 28.19
C ALA A 41 -26.74 5.80 26.67
N ALA A 42 -27.46 6.67 25.95
CA ALA A 42 -27.62 6.53 24.50
C ALA A 42 -26.31 6.88 23.77
N LEU A 43 -25.72 5.90 23.08
CA LEU A 43 -24.55 6.13 22.25
C LEU A 43 -24.97 6.83 20.95
N ARG A 44 -24.39 8.00 20.69
CA ARG A 44 -24.56 8.75 19.44
C ARG A 44 -23.19 8.97 18.80
N GLY A 45 -23.06 8.57 17.54
CA GLY A 45 -21.91 8.87 16.71
C GLY A 45 -22.27 9.95 15.70
N ALA A 46 -21.48 11.01 15.62
CA ALA A 46 -21.57 11.97 14.53
C ALA A 46 -21.00 11.32 13.25
N GLY A 47 -21.58 11.65 12.10
CA GLY A 47 -20.99 11.27 10.82
C GLY A 47 -19.71 12.06 10.58
N THR A 48 -18.74 11.45 9.91
CA THR A 48 -17.46 12.06 9.58
C THR A 48 -17.06 11.74 8.14
N SER A 49 -16.40 12.69 7.49
CA SER A 49 -15.76 12.50 6.20
C SER A 49 -14.25 12.65 6.40
N GLU A 50 -13.48 11.64 6.03
CA GLU A 50 -12.03 11.59 6.21
C GLU A 50 -11.31 11.23 4.91
N ASP A 51 -10.19 11.90 4.65
CA ASP A 51 -9.30 11.63 3.54
C ASP A 51 -7.98 11.05 4.04
N VAL A 52 -7.58 9.90 3.51
CA VAL A 52 -6.34 9.21 3.91
C VAL A 52 -5.43 8.99 2.72
N GLY A 53 -4.26 9.63 2.77
CA GLY A 53 -3.20 9.52 1.77
C GLY A 53 -2.09 8.55 2.18
N TYR A 54 -1.61 7.75 1.23
CA TYR A 54 -0.48 6.86 1.41
C TYR A 54 0.53 7.04 0.28
N SER A 55 1.81 7.08 0.62
CA SER A 55 2.91 6.99 -0.35
C SER A 55 3.79 5.79 -0.02
N THR A 56 4.25 5.10 -1.05
CA THR A 56 5.20 3.99 -0.93
C THR A 56 6.40 4.25 -1.80
N LEU A 57 7.60 4.04 -1.27
CA LEU A 57 8.85 4.01 -2.03
C LEU A 57 9.48 2.63 -1.87
N GLY A 58 10.05 2.08 -2.94
CA GLY A 58 10.70 0.78 -2.90
C GLY A 58 11.58 0.50 -4.10
N ALA A 59 12.23 -0.67 -4.09
CA ALA A 59 12.98 -1.18 -5.22
C ALA A 59 12.81 -2.70 -5.33
N ARG A 60 12.75 -3.21 -6.56
CA ARG A 60 12.73 -4.63 -6.89
C ARG A 60 14.09 -5.03 -7.45
N ILE A 61 14.69 -6.09 -6.92
CA ILE A 61 15.97 -6.62 -7.42
C ILE A 61 15.73 -8.06 -7.87
N ALA A 62 16.08 -8.37 -9.11
CA ALA A 62 15.95 -9.68 -9.70
C ALA A 62 17.31 -10.13 -10.27
N PRO A 63 18.14 -10.85 -9.49
CA PRO A 63 19.33 -11.50 -10.00
C PRO A 63 18.94 -12.73 -10.84
N SER A 64 19.59 -12.92 -11.99
CA SER A 64 19.43 -14.12 -12.81
C SER A 64 20.64 -15.03 -12.66
N PHE A 65 20.40 -16.25 -12.18
CA PHE A 65 21.42 -17.29 -12.07
C PHE A 65 21.22 -18.29 -13.21
N ALA A 66 22.26 -18.47 -14.04
CA ALA A 66 22.27 -19.54 -15.03
C ALA A 66 22.61 -20.87 -14.36
N LEU A 67 21.72 -21.85 -14.50
CA LEU A 67 21.91 -23.24 -14.09
C LEU A 67 22.35 -24.10 -15.28
N THR A 68 22.89 -25.29 -15.00
CA THR A 68 23.21 -26.30 -16.00
C THR A 68 21.99 -26.61 -16.87
N GLY A 69 22.19 -26.70 -18.19
CA GLY A 69 21.10 -27.00 -19.15
C GLY A 69 20.30 -25.79 -19.63
N GLY A 70 20.75 -24.55 -19.38
CA GLY A 70 20.14 -23.34 -19.94
C GLY A 70 19.00 -22.74 -19.11
N MET A 71 18.78 -23.22 -17.88
CA MET A 71 17.72 -22.73 -17.00
C MET A 71 18.14 -21.46 -16.25
N GLN A 72 17.23 -20.49 -16.08
CA GLN A 72 17.47 -19.29 -15.26
C GLN A 72 16.60 -19.31 -14.00
N LEU A 73 17.21 -19.01 -12.85
CA LEU A 73 16.50 -18.75 -11.59
C LEU A 73 16.46 -17.25 -11.32
N ALA A 74 15.25 -16.73 -11.04
CA ALA A 74 15.02 -15.36 -10.58
C ALA A 74 14.28 -15.42 -9.22
N PRO A 75 15.00 -15.25 -8.09
CA PRO A 75 14.38 -15.18 -6.77
C PRO A 75 13.54 -13.92 -6.63
N ARG A 76 12.42 -14.00 -5.91
CA ARG A 76 11.54 -12.87 -5.59
C ARG A 76 11.45 -12.73 -4.08
N ALA A 77 11.87 -11.58 -3.56
CA ALA A 77 11.77 -11.28 -2.13
C ALA A 77 10.41 -10.60 -1.84
N PRO A 78 9.73 -10.97 -0.74
CA PRO A 78 8.52 -10.28 -0.30
C PRO A 78 8.84 -8.87 0.23
N ARG A 79 7.90 -7.94 0.01
CA ARG A 79 7.97 -6.53 0.44
C ARG A 79 7.99 -6.40 1.96
N TRP A 80 8.90 -5.60 2.50
CA TRP A 80 8.89 -5.16 3.91
C TRP A 80 7.81 -4.06 4.11
N PRO A 81 6.91 -4.15 5.10
CA PRO A 81 5.91 -3.12 5.33
C PRO A 81 6.52 -1.97 6.16
N GLY A 82 6.65 -0.81 5.53
CA GLY A 82 6.99 0.44 6.19
C GLY A 82 6.29 1.57 5.45
N SER A 83 5.03 1.82 5.78
CA SER A 83 4.29 3.01 5.34
C SER A 83 3.58 3.62 6.53
N THR A 84 4.00 4.82 6.92
CA THR A 84 3.29 5.65 7.90
C THR A 84 2.11 6.31 7.18
N PRO A 85 0.85 6.06 7.60
CA PRO A 85 -0.27 6.86 7.11
C PRO A 85 -0.07 8.32 7.49
N SER A 86 -0.44 9.24 6.60
CA SER A 86 -0.60 10.65 6.93
C SER A 86 -2.06 11.02 6.70
N VAL A 87 -2.72 11.49 7.76
CA VAL A 87 -4.10 12.00 7.75
C VAL A 87 -4.01 13.49 7.50
N THR A 88 -4.80 14.03 6.57
CA THR A 88 -4.93 15.48 6.33
C THR A 88 -6.40 15.85 6.28
#